data_AF-A0A0B1TKV2-F1
#
_entry.id   AF-A0A0B1TKV2-F1
#
_cell.length_a   1.000
_cell.length_b   1.000
_cell.length_c   1.000
_cell.angle_alpha   90.00
_cell.angle_beta   90.00
_cell.angle_gamma   90.00
#
_symmetry.space_group_name_H-M   'P 1'
#
loop_
_entity.id
_entity.type
_entity.pdbx_description
1 polymer ?
#
loop_
_entity_poly.entity_id
_entity_poly.type
_entity_poly.pdbx_seq_one_letter_code
_entity_poly.pdbx_strand_id
1 'polypeptide(L)'
;MFWVLLIRDPGRPFFTHVTHPEPIEIPREAETIAAGFVAGLPYLIMGCTLVWGGQLADYLRKERNIDTLTVRRRFCVAGFAGQALFLALASVTSSPPFLVAYLTISIGLGGICWAGFSVNHLDLAPQFAGHLMGMSNTLATLPGMICPLLVGYVVNTGVNFCIKFIEKCEITEGFQTVAEWNIIFYSTVVVYAVGGAIFWKFASGELQPWAGEQTPFIGELH
;
A
#
# COMPACT_ATOMS: atom_id res chain seq x y z
N MET A 1 -6.80 -2.87 -0.77
CA MET A 1 -8.19 -3.34 -0.85
C MET A 1 -8.78 -3.30 -2.26
N PHE A 2 -8.40 -2.34 -3.12
CA PHE A 2 -8.84 -2.25 -4.52
C PHE A 2 -8.52 -3.51 -5.38
N TRP A 3 -7.44 -4.23 -5.06
CA TRP A 3 -7.01 -5.45 -5.75
C TRP A 3 -7.93 -6.68 -5.63
N VAL A 4 -8.84 -6.72 -4.65
CA VAL A 4 -9.82 -7.82 -4.53
C VAL A 4 -11.02 -7.57 -5.46
N LEU A 5 -11.36 -6.31 -5.73
CA LEU A 5 -12.38 -5.96 -6.72
C LEU A 5 -11.92 -6.28 -8.14
N LEU A 6 -10.61 -6.19 -8.39
CA LEU A 6 -9.92 -6.61 -9.61
C LEU A 6 -10.09 -8.10 -9.98
N ILE A 7 -10.42 -8.95 -9.01
CA ILE A 7 -10.68 -10.39 -9.20
C ILE A 7 -12.18 -10.64 -9.48
N ARG A 8 -13.06 -9.70 -9.11
CA ARG A 8 -14.52 -9.89 -9.10
C ARG A 8 -15.23 -9.15 -10.23
N ASP A 9 -14.53 -8.46 -11.12
CA ASP A 9 -15.15 -7.76 -12.25
C ASP A 9 -15.79 -8.76 -13.25
N PRO A 10 -17.07 -8.59 -13.64
CA PRO A 10 -17.79 -9.55 -14.47
C PRO A 10 -17.36 -9.56 -15.95
N GLY A 11 -16.55 -8.60 -16.39
CA GLY A 11 -16.14 -8.46 -17.80
C GLY A 11 -14.93 -9.31 -18.22
N ARG A 12 -14.02 -9.59 -17.28
CA ARG A 12 -12.82 -10.47 -17.32
C ARG A 12 -11.89 -9.95 -16.21
N PRO A 13 -11.72 -10.69 -15.10
CA PRO A 13 -10.75 -10.29 -14.08
C PRO A 13 -9.38 -10.03 -14.71
N PHE A 14 -8.64 -9.02 -14.24
CA PHE A 14 -7.24 -8.82 -14.68
C PHE A 14 -6.44 -10.12 -14.60
N PHE A 15 -6.76 -10.96 -13.62
CA PHE A 15 -6.17 -12.28 -13.44
C PHE A 15 -6.45 -13.24 -14.60
N THR A 16 -7.66 -13.27 -15.18
CA THR A 16 -8.01 -14.21 -16.27
C THR A 16 -7.41 -13.81 -17.60
N HIS A 17 -7.36 -12.50 -17.89
CA HIS A 17 -6.69 -11.99 -19.08
C HIS A 17 -5.19 -12.29 -19.06
N VAL A 18 -4.60 -12.33 -17.86
CA VAL A 18 -3.18 -12.55 -17.65
C VAL A 18 -2.88 -14.06 -17.67
N THR A 19 -3.67 -14.92 -17.04
CA THR A 19 -3.40 -16.37 -17.02
C THR A 19 -3.84 -17.15 -18.26
N HIS A 20 -4.92 -16.71 -18.94
CA HIS A 20 -5.50 -17.42 -20.09
C HIS A 20 -5.95 -16.44 -21.19
N PRO A 21 -5.16 -16.23 -22.25
CA PRO A 21 -5.57 -15.40 -23.39
C PRO A 21 -6.66 -16.05 -24.27
N GLU A 22 -6.89 -17.37 -24.12
CA GLU A 22 -7.91 -18.13 -24.85
C GLU A 22 -9.16 -18.41 -24.00
N PRO A 23 -10.37 -18.42 -24.59
CA PRO A 23 -11.61 -18.69 -23.87
C PRO A 23 -11.74 -20.18 -23.55
N ILE A 24 -11.09 -20.64 -22.49
CA ILE A 24 -11.24 -22.00 -21.96
C ILE A 24 -12.33 -21.96 -20.88
N GLU A 25 -13.44 -22.67 -21.09
CA GLU A 25 -14.51 -22.84 -20.09
C GLU A 25 -14.02 -23.75 -18.94
N ILE A 26 -13.21 -23.20 -18.04
CA ILE A 26 -12.88 -23.85 -16.76
C ILE A 26 -14.09 -23.68 -15.83
N PRO A 27 -14.46 -24.68 -15.00
CA PRO A 27 -15.49 -24.50 -13.99
C PRO A 27 -15.16 -23.29 -13.10
N ARG A 28 -16.03 -22.28 -13.07
CA ARG A 28 -15.87 -21.01 -12.31
C ARG A 28 -15.43 -21.23 -10.85
N GLU A 29 -15.83 -22.34 -10.25
CA GLU A 29 -15.49 -22.71 -8.87
C GLU A 29 -13.99 -22.98 -8.68
N ALA A 30 -13.36 -23.72 -9.60
CA ALA A 30 -11.93 -24.04 -9.53
C ALA A 30 -11.06 -22.77 -9.71
N GLU A 31 -11.50 -21.87 -10.60
CA GLU A 31 -10.83 -20.60 -10.85
C GLU A 31 -10.91 -19.66 -9.64
N THR A 32 -12.05 -19.65 -8.95
CA THR A 32 -12.27 -18.85 -7.73
C THR A 32 -11.37 -19.30 -6.58
N ILE A 33 -11.15 -20.61 -6.43
CA ILE A 33 -10.27 -21.15 -5.38
C ILE A 33 -8.81 -20.76 -5.64
N ALA A 34 -8.33 -20.94 -6.87
CA ALA A 34 -6.97 -20.56 -7.25
C ALA A 34 -6.72 -19.05 -7.10
N ALA A 35 -7.68 -18.22 -7.53
CA ALA A 35 -7.64 -16.77 -7.34
C ALA A 35 -7.64 -16.38 -5.85
N GLY A 36 -8.38 -17.10 -5.02
CA GLY A 36 -8.40 -16.91 -3.56
C GLY A 36 -7.05 -17.15 -2.91
N PHE A 37 -6.33 -18.23 -3.30
CA PHE A 37 -4.97 -18.48 -2.82
C PHE A 37 -4.01 -17.36 -3.23
N VAL A 38 -4.06 -16.93 -4.50
CA VAL A 38 -3.20 -15.84 -4.99
C VAL A 38 -3.52 -14.52 -4.32
N ALA A 39 -4.79 -14.24 -4.02
CA ALA A 39 -5.21 -13.05 -3.28
C ALA A 39 -4.72 -13.03 -1.82
N GLY A 40 -4.50 -14.20 -1.20
CA GLY A 40 -4.00 -14.32 0.16
C GLY A 40 -2.47 -14.12 0.30
N LEU A 41 -1.69 -14.44 -0.74
CA LEU A 41 -0.23 -14.31 -0.76
C LEU A 41 0.30 -12.93 -0.29
N PRO A 42 -0.18 -11.79 -0.82
CA PRO A 42 0.37 -10.49 -0.43
C PRO A 42 0.19 -10.19 1.05
N TYR A 43 -0.93 -10.60 1.65
CA TYR A 43 -1.19 -10.40 3.07
C TYR A 43 -0.32 -11.30 3.95
N LEU A 44 -0.07 -12.54 3.52
CA LEU A 44 0.84 -13.44 4.20
C LEU A 44 2.27 -12.87 4.20
N ILE A 45 2.77 -12.45 3.02
CA ILE A 45 4.11 -11.84 2.92
C ILE A 45 4.19 -10.54 3.73
N MET A 46 3.14 -9.71 3.71
CA MET A 46 3.08 -8.49 4.53
C MET A 46 3.18 -8.82 6.04
N GLY A 47 2.52 -9.88 6.51
CA GLY A 47 2.65 -10.33 7.91
C GLY A 47 4.07 -10.78 8.25
N CYS A 48 4.69 -11.61 7.41
CA CYS A 48 6.06 -12.07 7.63
C CYS A 48 7.08 -10.93 7.63
N THR A 49 6.98 -10.02 6.66
CA THR A 49 7.86 -8.86 6.52
C THR A 49 7.67 -7.83 7.63
N LEU A 50 6.44 -7.69 8.17
CA LEU A 50 6.18 -6.85 9.33
C LEU A 50 6.91 -7.37 10.58
N VAL A 51 6.80 -8.68 10.87
CA VAL A 51 7.51 -9.30 12.00
C VAL A 51 9.01 -9.19 11.82
N TRP A 52 9.50 -9.55 10.64
CA TRP A 52 10.94 -9.52 10.34
C TRP A 52 11.50 -8.08 10.35
N GLY A 53 10.75 -7.12 9.81
CA GLY A 53 11.10 -5.70 9.84
C GLY A 53 11.16 -5.13 11.25
N GLY A 54 10.24 -5.54 12.14
CA GLY A 54 10.29 -5.19 13.56
C GLY A 54 11.56 -5.70 14.24
N GLN A 55 11.86 -7.00 14.09
CA GLN A 55 13.05 -7.62 14.66
C GLN A 55 14.35 -6.98 14.13
N LEU A 56 14.40 -6.67 12.83
CA LEU A 56 15.55 -6.00 12.22
C LEU A 56 15.73 -4.58 12.76
N ALA A 57 14.64 -3.84 12.96
CA ALA A 57 14.69 -2.49 13.54
C ALA A 57 15.21 -2.53 14.97
N ASP A 58 14.75 -3.48 15.78
CA ASP A 58 15.21 -3.64 17.16
C ASP A 58 16.68 -4.08 17.23
N TYR A 59 17.11 -4.99 16.34
CA TYR A 59 18.51 -5.39 16.21
C TYR A 59 19.41 -4.20 15.86
N LEU A 60 19.03 -3.38 14.88
CA LEU A 60 19.80 -2.19 14.47
C LEU A 60 19.90 -1.14 15.58
N ARG A 61 18.87 -1.00 16.41
CA ARG A 61 18.90 -0.11 17.57
C ARG A 61 19.82 -0.66 18.66
N LYS A 62 19.70 -1.94 19.01
CA LYS A 62 20.42 -2.56 20.14
C LYS A 62 21.91 -2.79 19.85
N GLU A 63 22.24 -3.35 18.69
CA GLU A 63 23.59 -3.83 18.39
C GLU A 63 24.44 -2.80 17.63
N ARG A 64 23.80 -1.87 16.91
CA ARG A 64 24.49 -0.80 16.16
C ARG A 64 24.31 0.59 16.76
N ASN A 65 23.56 0.70 17.87
CA ASN A 65 23.27 1.94 18.58
C ASN A 65 22.81 3.08 17.65
N ILE A 66 22.05 2.73 16.62
CA ILE A 66 21.53 3.70 15.65
C ILE A 66 20.35 4.40 16.30
N ASP A 67 20.35 5.73 16.16
CA ASP A 67 19.25 6.59 16.60
C ASP A 67 17.88 6.12 16.06
N THR A 68 16.87 6.20 16.92
CA THR A 68 15.53 5.67 16.68
C THR A 68 14.93 6.30 15.44
N LEU A 69 15.01 7.63 15.34
CA LEU A 69 14.49 8.40 14.22
C LEU A 69 15.16 8.00 12.90
N THR A 70 16.47 7.80 12.93
CA THR A 70 17.23 7.37 11.76
C THR A 70 16.79 5.98 11.28
N VAL A 71 16.58 5.03 12.19
CA VAL A 71 16.05 3.70 11.84
C VAL A 71 14.63 3.82 11.28
N ARG A 72 13.73 4.55 11.95
CA ARG A 72 12.33 4.70 11.50
C ARG A 72 12.22 5.35 10.12
N ARG A 73 12.98 6.43 9.87
CA ARG A 73 13.04 7.11 8.57
C ARG A 73 13.54 6.18 7.47
N ARG A 74 14.65 5.47 7.71
CA ARG A 74 15.22 4.53 6.73
C ARG A 74 14.26 3.39 6.41
N PHE A 75 13.57 2.83 7.41
CA PHE A 75 12.63 1.74 7.20
C PHE A 75 11.40 2.18 6.39
N CYS A 76 10.81 3.33 6.71
CA CYS A 76 9.66 3.85 5.97
C CYS A 76 10.03 4.23 4.54
N VAL A 77 11.16 4.91 4.33
CA VAL A 77 11.62 5.29 2.98
C VAL A 77 12.05 4.07 2.17
N ALA A 78 12.77 3.11 2.76
CA ALA A 78 13.13 1.87 2.06
C ALA A 78 11.87 1.06 1.70
N GLY A 79 10.87 1.04 2.59
CA GLY A 79 9.55 0.50 2.32
C GLY A 79 8.91 1.17 1.10
N PHE A 80 8.61 2.48 1.18
CA PHE A 80 7.98 3.22 0.07
C PHE A 80 8.75 3.17 -1.25
N ALA A 81 10.09 3.29 -1.20
CA ALA A 81 10.94 3.18 -2.39
C ALA A 81 10.89 1.77 -2.98
N GLY A 82 10.90 0.73 -2.14
CA GLY A 82 10.73 -0.65 -2.56
C GLY A 82 9.36 -0.90 -3.17
N GLN A 83 8.30 -0.43 -2.53
CA GLN A 83 6.93 -0.53 -3.06
C GLN A 83 6.82 0.12 -4.44
N ALA A 84 7.36 1.34 -4.58
CA ALA A 84 7.40 2.08 -5.84
C ALA A 84 8.20 1.36 -6.93
N LEU A 85 9.38 0.82 -6.60
CA LEU A 85 10.23 0.10 -7.54
C LEU A 85 9.53 -1.15 -8.09
N PHE A 86 9.01 -2.00 -7.20
CA PHE A 86 8.35 -3.24 -7.61
C PHE A 86 7.02 -2.98 -8.33
N LEU A 87 6.33 -1.89 -8.00
CA LEU A 87 5.12 -1.49 -8.72
C LEU A 87 5.45 -0.95 -10.12
N ALA A 88 6.56 -0.21 -10.29
CA ALA A 88 7.06 0.19 -11.60
C ALA A 88 7.50 -1.02 -12.43
N LEU A 89 8.17 -2.01 -11.81
CA LEU A 89 8.53 -3.27 -12.49
C LEU A 89 7.29 -4.07 -12.89
N ALA A 90 6.24 -4.08 -12.07
CA ALA A 90 4.96 -4.69 -12.42
C ALA A 90 4.34 -4.05 -13.67
N SER A 91 4.45 -2.72 -13.84
CA SER A 91 3.89 -2.00 -15.00
C SER A 91 4.56 -2.34 -16.34
N VAL A 92 5.85 -2.68 -16.33
CA VAL A 92 6.61 -3.01 -17.56
C VAL A 92 6.60 -4.49 -17.89
N THR A 93 6.13 -5.33 -16.96
CA THR A 93 6.19 -6.79 -17.09
C THR A 93 4.93 -7.32 -17.77
N SER A 94 5.11 -8.00 -18.91
CA SER A 94 4.00 -8.65 -19.63
C SER A 94 3.74 -10.09 -19.19
N SER A 95 4.64 -10.68 -18.40
CA SER A 95 4.54 -12.09 -17.99
C SER A 95 3.67 -12.26 -16.72
N PRO A 96 2.64 -13.12 -16.76
CA PRO A 96 1.70 -13.38 -15.67
C PRO A 96 2.30 -13.74 -14.30
N PRO A 97 3.23 -14.71 -14.19
CA PRO A 97 3.73 -15.13 -12.89
C PRO A 97 4.61 -14.05 -12.23
N PHE A 98 5.39 -13.32 -13.03
CA PHE A 98 6.25 -12.26 -12.53
C PHE A 98 5.46 -11.02 -12.10
N LEU A 99 4.38 -10.69 -12.80
CA LEU A 99 3.47 -9.62 -12.41
C LEU A 99 2.88 -9.87 -11.02
N VAL A 100 2.35 -11.07 -10.77
CA VAL A 100 1.84 -11.46 -9.44
C VAL A 100 2.96 -11.42 -8.40
N ALA A 101 4.15 -11.90 -8.71
CA ALA A 101 5.29 -11.87 -7.80
C ALA A 101 5.68 -10.44 -7.42
N TYR A 102 5.82 -9.52 -8.38
CA TYR A 102 6.20 -8.13 -8.13
C TYR A 102 5.15 -7.37 -7.32
N LEU A 103 3.86 -7.60 -7.60
CA LEU A 103 2.77 -7.03 -6.82
C LEU A 103 2.75 -7.56 -5.38
N THR A 104 2.99 -8.85 -5.21
CA THR A 104 3.06 -9.49 -3.89
C THR A 104 4.24 -8.95 -3.09
N ILE A 105 5.42 -8.81 -3.70
CA ILE A 105 6.62 -8.23 -3.07
C ILE A 105 6.39 -6.75 -2.74
N SER A 106 5.76 -5.99 -3.64
CA SER A 106 5.41 -4.57 -3.39
C SER A 106 4.50 -4.42 -2.17
N ILE A 107 3.44 -5.23 -2.05
CA ILE A 107 2.57 -5.19 -0.87
C ILE A 107 3.32 -5.68 0.39
N GLY A 108 4.16 -6.70 0.24
CA GLY A 108 5.02 -7.21 1.31
C GLY A 108 5.94 -6.15 1.90
N LEU A 109 6.65 -5.39 1.06
CA LEU A 109 7.53 -4.30 1.53
C LEU A 109 6.78 -3.18 2.26
N GLY A 110 5.47 -3.04 2.04
CA GLY A 110 4.60 -2.20 2.85
C GLY A 110 4.55 -2.59 4.32
N GLY A 111 4.75 -3.88 4.64
CA GLY A 111 4.87 -4.37 6.02
C GLY A 111 6.06 -3.78 6.76
N ILE A 112 7.20 -3.57 6.08
CA ILE A 112 8.39 -2.93 6.65
C ILE A 112 8.11 -1.44 6.93
N CYS A 113 7.41 -0.76 6.01
CA CYS A 113 6.98 0.62 6.22
C CYS A 113 6.03 0.73 7.43
N TRP A 114 5.09 -0.21 7.56
CA TRP A 114 4.17 -0.26 8.68
C TRP A 114 4.89 -0.48 10.02
N ALA A 115 5.93 -1.32 10.04
CA ALA A 115 6.78 -1.54 11.22
C ALA A 115 7.48 -0.24 11.70
N GLY A 116 7.87 0.62 10.75
CA GLY A 116 8.48 1.91 11.05
C GLY A 116 7.47 2.96 11.53
N PHE A 117 6.33 3.07 10.84
CA PHE A 117 5.32 4.10 11.10
C PHE A 117 4.50 3.85 12.37
N SER A 118 4.10 2.61 12.64
CA SER A 118 3.25 2.27 13.80
C SER A 118 3.93 2.64 15.13
N VAL A 119 5.22 2.34 15.25
CA VAL A 119 5.99 2.62 16.47
C VAL A 119 6.34 4.10 16.60
N ASN A 120 6.38 4.86 15.50
CA ASN A 120 6.70 6.29 15.51
C ASN A 120 5.72 7.11 16.39
N HIS A 121 4.46 6.70 16.49
CA HIS A 121 3.46 7.37 17.34
C HIS A 121 3.75 7.19 18.83
N LEU A 122 4.25 6.01 19.21
CA LEU A 122 4.68 5.69 20.57
C LEU A 122 5.96 6.45 20.93
N ASP A 123 6.87 6.59 19.97
CA ASP A 123 8.11 7.34 20.13
C ASP A 123 7.84 8.87 20.32
N LEU A 124 6.82 9.42 19.63
CA LEU A 124 6.43 10.84 19.70
C LEU A 124 5.67 11.22 20.98
N ALA A 125 4.64 10.44 21.34
CA ALA A 125 3.74 10.76 22.44
C ALA A 125 3.09 9.48 23.00
N PRO A 126 3.74 8.76 23.93
CA PRO A 126 3.26 7.45 24.38
C PRO A 126 1.88 7.48 25.06
N GLN A 127 1.56 8.57 25.78
CA GLN A 127 0.24 8.73 26.43
C GLN A 127 -0.89 8.98 25.42
N PHE A 128 -0.59 9.64 24.30
CA PHE A 128 -1.56 10.04 23.28
C PHE A 128 -1.46 9.22 21.99
N ALA A 129 -0.61 8.20 21.95
CA ALA A 129 -0.30 7.42 20.76
C ALA A 129 -1.54 6.79 20.11
N GLY A 130 -2.46 6.25 20.93
CA GLY A 130 -3.72 5.69 20.43
C GLY A 130 -4.60 6.73 19.73
N HIS A 131 -4.69 7.95 20.29
CA HIS A 131 -5.44 9.05 19.70
C HIS A 131 -4.81 9.54 18.39
N LEU A 132 -3.48 9.71 18.37
CA LEU A 132 -2.74 10.09 17.17
C LEU A 132 -2.89 9.04 16.06
N MET A 133 -2.76 7.76 16.40
CA MET A 133 -2.93 6.67 15.45
C MET A 133 -4.36 6.64 14.90
N GLY A 134 -5.37 6.83 15.75
CA GLY A 134 -6.77 6.94 15.33
C GLY A 134 -7.03 8.10 14.37
N MET A 135 -6.52 9.29 14.68
CA MET A 135 -6.61 10.45 13.78
C MET A 135 -5.90 10.20 12.45
N SER A 136 -4.70 9.62 12.47
CA SER A 136 -3.98 9.28 11.23
C SER A 136 -4.74 8.28 10.36
N ASN A 137 -5.37 7.27 10.97
CA ASN A 137 -6.11 6.23 10.27
C ASN A 137 -7.42 6.75 9.67
N THR A 138 -8.13 7.65 10.37
CA THR A 138 -9.32 8.31 9.82
C THR A 138 -8.96 9.17 8.61
N LEU A 139 -7.90 9.99 8.72
CA LEU A 139 -7.39 10.78 7.59
C LEU A 139 -6.91 9.90 6.43
N ALA A 140 -6.33 8.74 6.70
CA ALA A 140 -5.92 7.78 5.66
C ALA A 140 -7.13 7.09 4.98
N THR A 141 -8.22 6.87 5.71
CA THR A 141 -9.42 6.18 5.21
C THR A 141 -10.28 7.10 4.33
N LEU A 142 -10.30 8.41 4.59
CA LEU A 142 -11.09 9.38 3.82
C LEU A 142 -10.79 9.36 2.30
N PRO A 143 -9.53 9.47 1.84
CA PRO A 143 -9.21 9.31 0.42
C PRO A 143 -9.62 7.94 -0.14
N GLY A 144 -9.49 6.87 0.66
CA GLY A 144 -9.89 5.52 0.29
C GLY A 144 -11.39 5.37 0.05
N MET A 145 -12.22 6.11 0.80
CA MET A 145 -13.67 6.17 0.62
C MET A 145 -14.09 7.07 -0.54
N ILE A 146 -13.44 8.23 -0.68
CA ILE A 146 -13.79 9.24 -1.68
C ILE A 146 -13.40 8.78 -3.09
N CYS A 147 -12.31 8.03 -3.23
CA CYS A 147 -11.78 7.63 -4.54
C CYS A 147 -12.78 6.79 -5.38
N PRO A 148 -13.41 5.71 -4.87
CA PRO A 148 -14.43 4.98 -5.63
C PRO A 148 -15.70 5.79 -5.92
N LEU A 149 -16.09 6.69 -5.01
CA LEU A 149 -17.27 7.55 -5.18
C LEU A 149 -17.05 8.59 -6.29
N LEU A 150 -15.87 9.21 -6.33
CA LEU A 150 -15.48 10.11 -7.42
C LEU A 150 -15.39 9.36 -8.75
N VAL A 151 -14.78 8.18 -8.78
CA VAL A 151 -14.71 7.35 -9.99
C VAL A 151 -16.13 7.00 -10.48
N GLY A 152 -17.02 6.55 -9.59
CA GLY A 152 -18.40 6.24 -9.93
C GLY A 152 -19.19 7.46 -10.44
N TYR A 153 -19.00 8.64 -9.83
CA TYR A 153 -19.67 9.87 -10.26
C TYR A 153 -19.15 10.38 -11.61
N VAL A 154 -17.83 10.31 -11.82
CA VAL A 154 -17.15 10.70 -13.07
C VAL A 154 -17.57 9.80 -14.23
N VAL A 155 -17.68 8.48 -14.01
CA VAL A 155 -18.14 7.53 -15.03
C VAL A 155 -19.60 7.78 -15.43
N ASN A 156 -20.47 8.14 -14.47
CA ASN A 156 -21.90 8.34 -14.75
C ASN A 156 -22.27 9.73 -15.29
N THR A 157 -21.54 10.79 -14.92
CA THR A 157 -21.90 12.19 -15.26
C THR A 157 -20.91 12.85 -16.23
N GLY A 158 -19.67 12.34 -16.29
CA GLY A 158 -18.50 13.05 -16.78
C GLY A 158 -17.82 12.42 -17.98
N VAL A 159 -18.58 11.91 -18.95
CA VAL A 159 -18.03 11.42 -20.24
C VAL A 159 -17.27 12.52 -21.01
N ASN A 160 -17.31 13.80 -20.61
CA ASN A 160 -16.68 14.90 -21.36
C ASN A 160 -15.59 15.73 -20.63
N PHE A 161 -15.29 15.51 -19.34
CA PHE A 161 -14.31 16.37 -18.62
C PHE A 161 -13.08 15.63 -18.10
N CYS A 162 -13.22 14.48 -17.43
CA CYS A 162 -12.06 13.64 -17.10
C CYS A 162 -11.56 12.86 -18.30
N ILE A 163 -12.47 12.51 -19.22
CA ILE A 163 -12.02 11.92 -20.47
C ILE A 163 -11.26 12.98 -21.30
N LYS A 164 -11.49 14.31 -21.20
CA LYS A 164 -10.55 15.28 -21.83
C LYS A 164 -9.13 15.39 -21.24
N PHE A 165 -8.83 14.77 -20.10
CA PHE A 165 -7.45 14.59 -19.63
C PHE A 165 -6.89 13.17 -19.88
N ILE A 166 -7.72 12.20 -20.36
CA ILE A 166 -7.34 10.78 -20.57
C ILE A 166 -7.84 10.18 -21.93
N GLU A 167 -9.02 10.52 -22.46
CA GLU A 167 -9.42 10.54 -23.90
C GLU A 167 -8.61 11.61 -24.64
N LYS A 168 -7.53 11.19 -25.28
CA LYS A 168 -7.27 11.72 -26.63
C LYS A 168 -6.78 10.67 -27.61
N CYS A 169 -7.09 9.41 -27.37
CA CYS A 169 -6.92 8.34 -28.34
C CYS A 169 -8.09 7.36 -28.21
N GLU A 170 -9.20 7.69 -28.85
CA GLU A 170 -10.10 6.69 -29.42
C GLU A 170 -9.22 5.79 -30.31
N ILE A 171 -9.14 4.48 -30.03
CA ILE A 171 -8.84 3.37 -30.95
C ILE A 171 -8.69 2.04 -30.15
N THR A 172 -9.65 1.15 -30.39
CA THR A 172 -9.61 -0.33 -30.30
C THR A 172 -9.56 -1.00 -28.92
N GLU A 173 -10.69 -1.63 -28.60
CA GLU A 173 -11.10 -2.40 -27.40
C GLU A 173 -10.17 -3.54 -26.92
N GLY A 174 -9.01 -3.75 -27.55
CA GLY A 174 -8.05 -4.81 -27.18
C GLY A 174 -6.72 -4.29 -26.58
N PHE A 175 -6.43 -3.00 -26.71
CA PHE A 175 -5.16 -2.40 -26.26
C PHE A 175 -5.31 -1.40 -25.10
N GLN A 176 -6.55 -1.01 -24.74
CA GLN A 176 -6.82 0.02 -23.74
C GLN A 176 -6.50 -0.42 -22.30
N THR A 177 -6.74 -1.67 -21.94
CA THR A 177 -6.65 -2.13 -20.54
C THR A 177 -5.22 -2.00 -19.97
N VAL A 178 -4.18 -2.35 -20.73
CA VAL A 178 -2.78 -2.31 -20.24
C VAL A 178 -2.30 -0.88 -20.02
N ALA A 179 -2.68 0.05 -20.91
CA ALA A 179 -2.32 1.46 -20.79
C ALA A 179 -2.99 2.11 -19.57
N GLU A 180 -4.25 1.77 -19.30
CA GLU A 180 -5.01 2.24 -18.14
C GLU A 180 -4.40 1.75 -16.82
N TRP A 181 -4.01 0.47 -16.74
CA TRP A 181 -3.33 -0.09 -15.57
C TRP A 181 -1.99 0.58 -15.29
N ASN A 182 -1.24 0.91 -16.35
CA ASN A 182 0.02 1.61 -16.22
C ASN A 182 -0.15 3.02 -15.64
N ILE A 183 -1.21 3.75 -16.03
CA ILE A 183 -1.52 5.06 -15.43
C ILE A 183 -1.76 4.93 -13.92
N ILE A 184 -2.51 3.91 -13.49
CA ILE A 184 -2.78 3.65 -12.07
C ILE A 184 -1.47 3.31 -11.33
N PHE A 185 -0.62 2.45 -11.89
CA PHE A 185 0.66 2.11 -11.29
C PHE A 185 1.59 3.32 -11.18
N TYR A 186 1.72 4.13 -12.23
CA TYR A 186 2.56 5.33 -12.19
C TYR A 186 2.02 6.39 -11.22
N SER A 187 0.70 6.60 -11.17
CA SER A 187 0.10 7.51 -10.18
C SER A 187 0.40 7.07 -8.74
N THR A 188 0.35 5.76 -8.48
CA THR A 188 0.64 5.19 -7.16
C THR A 188 2.13 5.31 -6.80
N VAL A 189 3.03 5.13 -7.77
CA VAL A 189 4.47 5.37 -7.62
C VAL A 189 4.73 6.83 -7.22
N VAL A 190 4.07 7.79 -7.86
CA VAL A 190 4.19 9.22 -7.52
C VAL A 190 3.70 9.47 -6.09
N VAL A 191 2.56 8.91 -5.69
CA VAL A 191 2.03 9.03 -4.32
C VAL A 191 3.02 8.45 -3.30
N TYR A 192 3.61 7.28 -3.57
CA TYR A 192 4.62 6.69 -2.67
C TYR A 192 5.90 7.52 -2.61
N ALA A 193 6.36 8.08 -3.73
CA ALA A 193 7.54 8.94 -3.76
C ALA A 193 7.32 10.24 -2.96
N VAL A 194 6.18 10.91 -3.16
CA VAL A 194 5.81 12.14 -2.44
C VAL A 194 5.59 11.84 -0.96
N GLY A 195 4.86 10.77 -0.63
CA GLY A 195 4.63 10.34 0.74
C GLY A 195 5.93 10.01 1.48
N GLY A 196 6.84 9.28 0.83
CA GLY A 196 8.17 8.99 1.36
C GLY A 196 9.02 10.24 1.57
N ALA A 197 8.98 11.20 0.64
CA ALA A 197 9.70 12.46 0.77
C ALA A 197 9.18 13.35 1.91
N ILE A 198 7.85 13.44 2.05
CA ILE A 198 7.21 14.15 3.17
C ILE A 198 7.59 13.47 4.48
N PHE A 199 7.48 12.14 4.57
CA PHE A 199 7.84 11.41 5.79
C PHE A 199 9.32 11.60 6.15
N TRP A 200 10.22 11.53 5.18
CA TRP A 200 11.65 11.75 5.41
C TRP A 200 11.93 13.15 6.01
N LYS A 201 11.26 14.17 5.49
CA LYS A 201 11.48 15.57 5.91
C LYS A 201 10.83 15.90 7.25
N PHE A 202 9.63 15.37 7.52
CA PHE A 202 8.81 15.78 8.66
C PHE A 202 8.74 14.77 9.81
N ALA A 203 9.19 13.53 9.62
CA ALA A 203 9.21 12.57 10.72
C ALA A 203 10.14 13.07 11.83
N SER A 204 9.67 13.03 13.07
CA SER A 204 10.46 13.26 14.28
C SER A 204 10.34 12.05 15.20
N GLY A 205 11.40 11.76 15.95
CA GLY A 205 11.48 10.64 16.89
C GLY A 205 11.82 11.11 18.31
N GLU A 206 11.75 12.42 18.55
CA GLU A 206 11.89 13.02 19.88
C GLU A 206 10.51 13.21 20.52
N LEU A 207 10.47 13.04 21.84
CA LEU A 207 9.27 13.26 22.64
C LEU A 207 8.78 14.70 22.43
N GLN A 208 7.51 14.85 22.06
CA GLN A 208 6.95 16.17 21.86
C GLN A 208 6.77 16.91 23.20
N PRO A 209 7.03 18.24 23.26
CA PRO A 209 6.98 18.99 24.50
C PRO A 209 5.59 19.03 25.15
N TRP A 210 4.54 18.88 24.35
CA TRP A 210 3.16 18.82 24.81
C TRP A 210 2.74 17.44 25.33
N ALA A 211 3.53 16.39 25.06
CA ALA A 211 3.20 15.02 25.46
C ALA A 211 3.44 14.75 26.97
N GLY A 212 4.15 15.66 27.67
CA GLY A 212 4.51 15.53 29.08
C GLY A 212 5.45 14.34 29.36
N GLU A 213 6.13 14.34 30.50
CA GLU A 213 6.78 13.12 30.98
C GLU A 213 5.72 12.08 31.37
N GLN A 214 6.03 10.80 31.21
CA GLN A 214 5.18 9.73 31.73
C GLN A 214 5.06 9.89 33.25
N THR A 215 3.90 10.34 33.73
CA THR A 215 3.54 10.13 35.13
C THR A 215 3.39 8.62 35.29
N PRO A 216 4.25 7.94 36.06
CA PRO A 216 4.08 6.51 36.29
C PRO A 216 2.67 6.29 36.83
N PHE A 217 2.01 5.23 36.36
CA PHE A 217 0.75 4.77 36.92
C PHE A 217 1.07 4.24 38.32
N ILE A 218 1.21 5.15 39.28
CA ILE A 218 1.22 4.83 40.70
C ILE A 218 -0.20 4.34 40.94
N GLY A 219 -0.38 3.03 40.86
CA GLY A 219 -1.56 2.40 41.42
C GLY A 219 -1.57 2.81 42.88
N GLU A 220 -2.43 3.76 43.23
CA GLU A 220 -2.81 3.95 44.61
C GLU A 220 -3.45 2.63 45.05
N LEU A 221 -2.65 1.84 45.78
CA LEU A 221 -3.13 0.80 46.68
C LEU A 221 -3.90 1.53 47.79
N HIS A 222 -5.18 1.81 47.54
CA HIS A 222 -6.17 2.11 48.56
C HIS A 222 -7.19 0.97 48.63
#